data_AF-A0A6B3HHT8-F1
#
_entry.id   AF-A0A6B3HHT8-F1
#
_cell.length_a   1.000
_cell.length_b   1.000
_cell.length_c   1.000
_cell.angle_alpha   90.00
_cell.angle_beta   90.00
_cell.angle_gamma   90.00
#
_symmetry.space_group_name_H-M   'P 1'
#
loop_
_entity.id
_entity.type
_entity.pdbx_description
1 polymer ?
#
loop_
_entity_poly.entity_id
_entity_poly.type
_entity_poly.pdbx_seq_one_letter_code
_entity_poly.pdbx_strand_id
1 'polypeptide(L)'
;MLTELFTPSVQHALDLVGIFVFAISGALLAVRKNFDVFGIAVLAEVTALGGGLFRDVMIGAIPPAAFTDLGYFITPLFAAVLVFFLHP
;
A
#
# COMPACT_ATOMS: atom_id res chain seq x y z
N MET A 1 6.99 10.43 -26.39
CA MET A 1 5.87 9.46 -26.26
C MET A 1 5.93 8.69 -24.94
N LEU A 2 6.97 7.92 -24.61
CA LEU A 2 7.04 7.24 -23.30
C LEU A 2 7.14 8.22 -22.12
N THR A 3 7.85 9.33 -22.27
CA THR A 3 7.96 10.38 -21.25
C THR A 3 6.64 11.10 -20.94
N GLU A 4 5.66 11.07 -21.85
CA GLU A 4 4.30 11.60 -21.62
C GLU A 4 3.46 10.63 -20.75
N LEU A 5 3.70 9.32 -20.88
CA LEU A 5 3.02 8.28 -20.09
C LEU A 5 3.58 8.18 -18.66
N PHE A 6 4.88 8.44 -18.48
CA PHE A 6 5.54 8.40 -17.18
C PHE A 6 5.67 9.79 -16.54
N THR A 7 4.62 10.59 -16.62
CA THR A 7 4.55 11.84 -15.85
C THR A 7 4.48 11.51 -14.34
N PRO A 8 5.01 12.38 -13.46
CA PRO A 8 5.01 12.13 -12.02
C PRO A 8 3.60 11.85 -11.46
N SER A 9 2.59 12.53 -12.00
CA SER A 9 1.19 12.31 -11.61
C SER A 9 0.66 10.92 -11.96
N VAL A 10 1.01 10.40 -13.14
CA VAL A 10 0.59 9.05 -13.56
C VAL A 10 1.34 7.99 -12.77
N GLN A 11 2.64 8.18 -12.52
CA GLN A 11 3.42 7.27 -11.67
C GLN A 11 2.84 7.20 -10.26
N HIS A 12 2.55 8.34 -9.65
CA HIS A 12 1.95 8.39 -8.32
C HIS A 12 0.57 7.72 -8.28
N ALA A 13 -0.28 7.95 -9.28
CA ALA A 13 -1.58 7.29 -9.36
C ALA A 13 -1.45 5.76 -9.48
N LEU A 14 -0.51 5.26 -10.30
CA LEU A 14 -0.24 3.84 -10.43
C LEU A 14 0.28 3.22 -9.13
N ASP A 15 1.17 3.92 -8.42
CA ASP A 15 1.67 3.50 -7.11
C ASP A 15 0.51 3.37 -6.11
N LEU A 16 -0.37 4.36 -5.99
CA LEU A 16 -1.53 4.30 -5.09
C LEU A 16 -2.50 3.16 -5.46
N VAL A 17 -2.73 2.90 -6.75
CA VAL A 17 -3.54 1.77 -7.19
C VAL A 17 -2.90 0.45 -6.78
N GLY A 18 -1.59 0.29 -6.97
CA GLY A 18 -0.86 -0.91 -6.55
C GLY A 18 -0.93 -1.12 -5.04
N ILE A 19 -0.65 -0.07 -4.28
CA ILE A 19 -0.73 -0.03 -2.82
C ILE A 19 -2.13 -0.47 -2.35
N PHE A 20 -3.19 0.07 -2.93
CA PHE A 20 -4.57 -0.30 -2.59
C PHE A 20 -4.86 -1.78 -2.83
N VAL A 21 -4.50 -2.32 -3.99
CA VAL A 21 -4.77 -3.73 -4.34
C VAL A 21 -3.98 -4.68 -3.44
N PHE A 22 -2.71 -4.38 -3.15
CA PHE A 22 -1.90 -5.19 -2.22
C PHE A 22 -2.40 -5.10 -0.78
N ALA A 23 -2.85 -3.93 -0.34
CA ALA A 23 -3.43 -3.76 0.99
C ALA A 23 -4.67 -4.63 1.19
N ILE A 24 -5.56 -4.72 0.19
CA ILE A 24 -6.71 -5.63 0.23
C ILE A 24 -6.26 -7.08 0.39
N SER A 25 -5.22 -7.51 -0.34
CA SER A 25 -4.67 -8.86 -0.23
C SER A 25 -4.17 -9.17 1.20
N GLY A 26 -3.40 -8.25 1.78
CA GLY A 26 -2.90 -8.36 3.15
C GLY A 26 -4.02 -8.36 4.19
N ALA A 27 -4.97 -7.44 4.07
CA ALA A 27 -6.12 -7.35 4.96
C ALA A 27 -6.99 -8.62 4.94
N LEU A 28 -7.28 -9.17 3.75
CA LEU A 28 -8.05 -10.41 3.61
C LEU A 28 -7.31 -11.61 4.21
N LEU A 29 -5.98 -11.65 4.07
CA LEU A 29 -5.17 -12.67 4.72
C LEU A 29 -5.23 -12.55 6.25
N ALA A 30 -5.15 -11.34 6.81
CA ALA A 30 -5.26 -11.10 8.25
C ALA A 30 -6.63 -11.55 8.79
N VAL A 31 -7.71 -11.20 8.10
CA VAL A 31 -9.07 -11.66 8.44
C VAL A 31 -9.15 -13.19 8.46
N ARG A 32 -8.64 -13.86 7.42
CA ARG A 32 -8.61 -15.34 7.34
C ARG A 32 -7.77 -15.99 8.45
N LYS A 33 -6.84 -15.24 9.03
CA LYS A 33 -6.01 -15.67 10.16
C LYS A 33 -6.58 -15.24 11.52
N ASN A 34 -7.80 -14.70 11.54
CA ASN A 34 -8.52 -14.23 12.74
C ASN A 34 -7.73 -13.15 13.51
N PHE A 35 -7.07 -12.24 12.81
CA PHE A 35 -6.47 -11.06 13.43
C PHE A 35 -7.55 -10.04 13.80
N ASP A 36 -7.26 -9.18 14.78
CA ASP A 36 -8.11 -8.04 15.14
C ASP A 36 -7.93 -6.87 14.15
N VAL A 37 -8.71 -5.80 14.35
CA VAL A 37 -8.68 -4.61 13.48
C VAL A 37 -7.26 -4.05 13.35
N PHE A 38 -6.51 -4.02 14.46
CA PHE A 38 -5.14 -3.54 14.46
C PHE A 38 -4.22 -4.45 13.64
N GLY A 39 -4.30 -5.77 13.83
CA GLY A 39 -3.53 -6.73 13.04
C GLY A 39 -3.88 -6.72 11.55
N ILE A 40 -5.14 -6.47 11.20
CA ILE A 40 -5.58 -6.28 9.80
C ILE A 40 -4.92 -5.03 9.20
N ALA A 41 -4.95 -3.90 9.90
CA ALA A 41 -4.32 -2.68 9.44
C ALA A 41 -2.81 -2.86 9.26
N VAL A 42 -2.13 -3.45 10.25
CA VAL A 42 -0.68 -3.70 10.18
C VAL A 42 -0.32 -4.61 9.01
N LEU A 43 -1.05 -5.72 8.80
CA LEU A 43 -0.72 -6.62 7.69
C LEU A 43 -1.03 -5.99 6.33
N ALA A 44 -2.08 -5.17 6.23
CA ALA A 44 -2.38 -4.39 5.02
C ALA A 44 -1.24 -3.41 4.68
N GLU A 45 -0.77 -2.64 5.66
CA GLU A 45 0.36 -1.70 5.51
C GLU A 45 1.64 -2.40 5.07
N VAL A 46 2.05 -3.45 5.79
CA VAL A 46 3.28 -4.20 5.49
C VAL A 46 3.22 -4.80 4.09
N THR A 47 2.06 -5.35 3.69
CA THR A 47 1.90 -5.96 2.36
C THR A 47 1.92 -4.91 1.25
N ALA A 48 1.28 -3.76 1.45
CA ALA A 48 1.17 -2.71 0.45
C ALA A 48 2.47 -1.93 0.26
N LEU A 49 3.16 -1.62 1.36
CA LEU A 49 4.35 -0.75 1.34
C LEU A 49 5.65 -1.53 1.24
N GLY A 50 5.68 -2.80 1.63
CA GLY A 50 6.92 -3.59 1.74
C GLY A 50 7.74 -3.62 0.44
N GLY A 51 7.08 -3.78 -0.71
CA GLY A 51 7.75 -3.79 -2.01
C GLY A 51 8.37 -2.43 -2.39
N GLY A 52 7.61 -1.33 -2.19
CA GLY A 52 8.08 0.03 -2.47
C GLY A 52 9.20 0.45 -1.52
N LEU A 53 9.09 0.10 -0.23
CA LEU A 53 10.12 0.35 0.77
C LEU A 53 11.42 -0.38 0.42
N PHE A 54 11.33 -1.67 0.05
CA PHE A 54 12.49 -2.45 -0.37
C PHE A 54 13.13 -1.88 -1.64
N ARG A 55 12.31 -1.52 -2.64
CA ARG A 55 12.76 -0.85 -3.87
C ARG A 55 13.54 0.42 -3.55
N ASP A 56 12.97 1.31 -2.72
CA ASP A 56 13.54 2.61 -2.41
C ASP A 56 14.88 2.49 -1.70
N VAL A 57 14.99 1.57 -0.74
CA VAL A 57 16.27 1.28 -0.06
C VAL A 57 17.32 0.75 -1.04
N MET A 58 16.95 -0.19 -1.93
CA MET A 58 17.89 -0.76 -2.90
C MET A 58 18.47 0.26 -3.88
N ILE A 59 17.67 1.24 -4.30
CA ILE A 59 18.10 2.27 -5.25
C ILE A 59 18.68 3.52 -4.55
N GLY A 60 18.74 3.52 -3.22
CA GLY A 60 19.25 4.64 -2.43
C GLY A 60 18.30 5.85 -2.35
N ALA A 61 17.01 5.66 -2.63
CA ALA A 61 15.97 6.69 -2.48
C ALA A 61 15.55 6.82 -1.00
N ILE A 62 16.36 7.56 -0.23
CA ILE A 62 16.16 7.77 1.21
C ILE A 62 15.84 9.25 1.48
N PRO A 63 14.78 9.59 2.22
CA PRO A 63 13.81 8.68 2.85
C PRO A 63 12.85 8.03 1.84
N PRO A 64 12.46 6.76 2.03
CA PRO A 64 11.50 6.07 1.17
C PRO A 64 10.15 6.80 1.03
N ALA A 65 9.48 6.62 -0.10
CA ALA A 65 8.20 7.26 -0.43
C ALA A 65 7.10 6.96 0.61
N ALA A 66 7.14 5.75 1.18
CA ALA A 66 6.26 5.32 2.27
C ALA A 66 6.27 6.25 3.50
N PHE A 67 7.32 7.05 3.70
CA PHE A 67 7.47 7.96 4.83
C PHE A 67 7.39 9.45 4.46
N THR A 68 7.26 9.77 3.17
CA THR A 68 7.20 11.15 2.68
C THR A 68 5.86 11.52 2.10
N ASP A 69 5.04 10.52 1.72
CA ASP A 69 3.75 10.70 1.10
C ASP A 69 2.63 10.12 1.97
N LEU A 70 1.71 10.98 2.41
CA LEU A 70 0.58 10.59 3.25
C LEU A 70 -0.38 9.63 2.52
N GLY A 71 -0.47 9.71 1.19
CA GLY A 71 -1.28 8.79 0.39
C GLY A 71 -0.83 7.34 0.53
N TYR A 72 0.48 7.12 0.69
CA TYR A 72 1.04 5.77 0.84
C TYR A 72 0.59 5.13 2.16
N PHE A 73 0.35 5.92 3.21
CA PHE A 73 -0.18 5.45 4.49
C PHE A 73 -1.71 5.40 4.54
N ILE A 74 -2.40 6.40 3.99
CA ILE A 74 -3.87 6.46 4.05
C ILE A 74 -4.52 5.41 3.15
N THR A 75 -3.91 5.08 2.01
CA THR A 75 -4.47 4.13 1.05
C THR A 75 -4.59 2.70 1.60
N PRO A 76 -3.55 2.09 2.21
CA PRO A 76 -3.66 0.78 2.85
C PRO A 76 -4.60 0.79 4.05
N LEU A 77 -4.58 1.85 4.86
CA LEU A 77 -5.48 1.98 5.99
C LEU A 77 -6.95 2.03 5.55
N PHE A 78 -7.24 2.77 4.47
CA PHE A 78 -8.57 2.80 3.87
C PHE A 78 -8.99 1.42 3.34
N ALA A 79 -8.08 0.71 2.65
CA ALA A 79 -8.34 -0.66 2.21
C ALA A 79 -8.59 -1.63 3.37
N ALA A 80 -7.85 -1.51 4.47
CA ALA A 80 -8.04 -2.31 5.68
C ALA A 80 -9.41 -2.06 6.31
N VAL A 81 -9.86 -0.81 6.39
CA VAL A 81 -11.21 -0.46 6.85
C VAL A 81 -12.28 -1.07 5.93
N LEU A 82 -12.13 -0.94 4.62
CA LEU A 82 -13.06 -1.53 3.65
C LEU A 82 -13.15 -3.05 3.84
N VAL A 83 -12.02 -3.74 3.92
CA VAL A 83 -12.00 -5.19 4.11
C VAL A 83 -12.56 -5.58 5.47
N PHE A 84 -12.28 -4.83 6.54
CA PHE A 84 -12.83 -5.12 7.85
C PHE A 84 -14.37 -5.13 7.85
N PHE A 85 -15.03 -4.23 7.12
CA PHE A 85 -16.50 -4.20 7.04
C PHE A 85 -17.09 -5.05 5.92
N LEU A 86 -16.36 -5.30 4.84
CA LEU A 86 -16.86 -5.95 3.62
C LEU A 86 -16.27 -7.34 3.37
N HIS A 87 -15.46 -7.88 4.30
CA HIS A 87 -14.97 -9.25 4.19
C HIS A 87 -16.16 -10.24 4.18
N PRO A 88 -16.08 -11.30 3.36
CA PRO A 88 -17.11 -12.34 3.31
C PRO A 88 -17.13 -13.22 4.57
#